data_AF-A0A2W5S4Y8-F1
#
_entry.id   AF-A0A2W5S4Y8-F1
#
_cell.length_a   1.000
_cell.length_b   1.000
_cell.length_c   1.000
_cell.angle_alpha   90.00
_cell.angle_beta   90.00
_cell.angle_gamma   90.00
#
_symmetry.space_group_name_H-M   'P 1'
#
loop_
_entity.id
_entity.type
_entity.pdbx_description
1 polymer ?
#
loop_
_entity_poly.entity_id
_entity_poly.type
_entity_poly.pdbx_seq_one_letter_code
_entity_poly.pdbx_strand_id
1 'polypeptide(L)'
;MKDRRFGKIVVLSREGSNHAGLAMWACRCDCGTEFVRSGAEIRSTGEGCQCRACGVQQMSESHITHGDTGTYLHTAWMGARRRVTDDKHPKWMNYGGRGITMYDRWMKDYTAYRDYVDQTLGPRPSPDHTIDRVDNDKGYEPGNIRWATEAEQLANRRTYGSGR
;
A
#
# COMPACT_ATOMS: atom_id res chain seq x y z
N MET A 1 -5.06 -41.03 -6.99
CA MET A 1 -5.54 -39.66 -7.31
C MET A 1 -5.20 -39.24 -8.73
N LYS A 2 -4.76 -40.16 -9.59
CA LYS A 2 -4.37 -39.90 -10.97
C LYS A 2 -5.53 -39.24 -11.74
N ASP A 3 -5.20 -38.34 -12.65
CA ASP A 3 -6.12 -37.65 -13.57
C ASP A 3 -7.17 -36.75 -12.88
N ARG A 4 -6.99 -36.46 -11.60
CA ARG A 4 -7.85 -35.54 -10.84
C ARG A 4 -7.27 -34.12 -10.85
N ARG A 5 -8.17 -33.15 -10.93
CA ARG A 5 -7.87 -31.72 -10.79
C ARG A 5 -8.10 -31.23 -9.36
N PHE A 6 -7.24 -30.33 -8.90
CA PHE A 6 -7.36 -29.61 -7.64
C PHE A 6 -6.93 -28.17 -7.89
N GLY A 7 -7.85 -27.20 -7.80
CA GLY A 7 -7.56 -25.82 -8.19
C GLY A 7 -6.96 -25.73 -9.60
N LYS A 8 -5.77 -25.15 -9.70
CA LYS A 8 -5.03 -24.94 -10.96
C LYS A 8 -4.09 -26.08 -11.34
N ILE A 9 -4.17 -27.25 -10.71
CA ILE A 9 -3.25 -28.38 -11.00
C ILE A 9 -4.01 -29.64 -11.39
N VAL A 10 -3.39 -30.44 -12.26
CA VAL A 10 -3.83 -31.80 -12.63
C VAL A 10 -2.79 -32.81 -12.17
N VAL A 11 -3.22 -33.88 -11.52
CA VAL A 11 -2.36 -34.97 -11.04
C VAL A 11 -2.04 -35.94 -12.18
N LEU A 12 -0.77 -36.12 -12.51
CA LEU A 12 -0.30 -36.95 -13.64
C LEU A 12 -0.02 -38.40 -13.23
N SER A 13 0.81 -38.61 -12.21
CA SER A 13 1.32 -39.92 -11.80
C SER A 13 1.71 -39.95 -10.33
N ARG A 14 1.86 -41.16 -9.78
CA ARG A 14 2.43 -41.38 -8.45
C ARG A 14 3.93 -41.61 -8.60
N GLU A 15 4.74 -40.84 -7.86
CA GLU A 15 6.21 -40.87 -7.90
C GLU A 15 6.84 -41.66 -6.74
N GLY A 16 6.02 -42.26 -5.88
CA GLY A 16 6.47 -43.04 -4.73
C GLY A 16 6.02 -42.42 -3.41
N SER A 17 6.91 -42.43 -2.42
CA SER A 17 6.69 -41.85 -1.09
C SER A 17 7.91 -41.04 -0.65
N ASN A 18 7.70 -39.97 0.11
CA ASN A 18 8.80 -39.20 0.71
C ASN A 18 9.33 -39.89 1.99
N HIS A 19 10.33 -39.29 2.64
CA HIS A 19 10.93 -39.78 3.88
C HIS A 19 9.94 -39.92 5.04
N ALA A 20 8.83 -39.18 5.03
CA ALA A 20 7.75 -39.27 6.01
C ALA A 20 6.68 -40.32 5.63
N GLY A 21 6.94 -41.13 4.60
CA GLY A 21 6.00 -42.14 4.10
C GLY A 21 4.81 -41.59 3.32
N LEU A 22 4.74 -40.28 3.07
CA LEU A 22 3.63 -39.66 2.37
C LEU A 22 3.73 -39.92 0.87
N ALA A 23 2.62 -40.38 0.27
CA ALA A 23 2.56 -40.63 -1.17
C ALA A 23 2.78 -39.32 -1.95
N MET A 24 3.76 -39.32 -2.86
CA MET A 24 4.14 -38.20 -3.70
C MET A 24 3.55 -38.34 -5.10
N TRP A 25 3.12 -37.22 -5.67
CA TRP A 25 2.40 -37.18 -6.94
C TRP A 25 2.99 -36.12 -7.86
N ALA A 26 3.32 -36.50 -9.10
CA ALA A 26 3.64 -35.56 -10.15
C ALA A 26 2.37 -34.82 -10.56
N CYS A 27 2.46 -33.51 -10.66
CA CYS A 27 1.36 -32.61 -10.97
C CYS A 27 1.80 -31.63 -12.06
N ARG A 28 0.85 -31.22 -12.90
CA ARG A 28 1.03 -30.13 -13.86
C ARG A 28 0.10 -28.99 -13.50
N CYS A 29 0.63 -27.78 -13.38
CA CYS A 29 -0.15 -26.57 -13.21
C CYS A 29 -0.72 -26.08 -14.55
N ASP A 30 -1.78 -25.28 -14.52
CA ASP A 30 -2.35 -24.63 -15.71
C ASP A 30 -1.33 -23.72 -16.44
N CYS A 31 -0.34 -23.17 -15.74
CA CYS A 31 0.77 -22.44 -16.37
C CYS A 31 1.79 -23.35 -17.07
N GLY A 32 1.57 -24.66 -17.10
CA GLY A 32 2.46 -25.66 -17.71
C GLY A 32 3.58 -26.17 -16.80
N THR A 33 3.82 -25.54 -15.64
CA THR A 33 4.86 -25.99 -14.71
C THR A 33 4.53 -27.35 -14.12
N GLU A 34 5.47 -28.29 -14.25
CA GLU A 34 5.41 -29.61 -13.61
C GLU A 34 6.20 -29.63 -12.30
N PHE A 35 5.66 -30.28 -11.29
CA PHE A 35 6.27 -30.40 -9.98
C PHE A 35 5.71 -31.61 -9.21
N VAL A 36 6.39 -32.02 -8.14
CA VAL A 36 5.95 -33.11 -7.27
C VAL A 36 5.44 -32.54 -5.94
N ARG A 37 4.27 -33.02 -5.48
CA ARG A 37 3.67 -32.63 -4.20
C ARG A 37 3.13 -33.84 -3.44
N SER A 38 3.11 -33.75 -2.12
CA SER A 38 2.52 -34.80 -1.29
C SER A 38 1.00 -34.85 -1.47
N GLY A 39 0.43 -36.05 -1.45
CA GLY A 39 -1.01 -36.21 -1.58
C GLY A 39 -1.81 -35.62 -0.43
N ALA A 40 -1.18 -35.49 0.75
CA ALA A 40 -1.76 -34.82 1.90
C ALA A 40 -1.94 -33.31 1.61
N GLU A 41 -0.90 -32.64 1.13
CA GLU A 41 -0.94 -31.20 0.80
C GLU A 41 -1.94 -30.89 -0.32
N ILE A 42 -2.01 -31.73 -1.35
CA ILE A 42 -2.97 -31.54 -2.46
C ILE A 42 -4.40 -31.53 -1.91
N ARG A 43 -4.73 -32.46 -1.00
CA ARG A 43 -6.07 -32.55 -0.41
C ARG A 43 -6.36 -31.43 0.58
N SER A 44 -5.40 -31.06 1.42
CA SER A 44 -5.58 -29.99 2.41
C SER A 44 -5.73 -28.61 1.76
N THR A 45 -5.03 -28.38 0.64
CA THR A 45 -5.07 -27.10 -0.08
C THR A 45 -6.29 -27.00 -1.00
N GLY A 46 -6.71 -28.12 -1.61
CA GLY A 46 -7.94 -28.20 -2.41
C GLY A 46 -7.94 -27.24 -3.60
N GLU A 47 -8.97 -26.39 -3.68
CA GLU A 47 -9.15 -25.38 -4.74
C GLU A 47 -8.04 -24.32 -4.79
N GLY A 48 -7.28 -24.13 -3.71
CA GLY A 48 -6.11 -23.23 -3.69
C GLY A 48 -4.86 -23.82 -4.33
N CYS A 49 -4.89 -25.07 -4.80
CA CYS A 49 -3.68 -25.73 -5.32
C CYS A 49 -3.19 -25.07 -6.61
N GLN A 50 -1.93 -24.65 -6.60
CA GLN A 50 -1.21 -24.14 -7.77
C GLN A 50 0.29 -24.35 -7.62
N CYS A 51 1.07 -24.16 -8.69
CA CYS A 51 2.53 -24.15 -8.60
C CYS A 51 3.02 -22.95 -7.76
N ARG A 52 4.27 -23.02 -7.29
CA ARG A 52 4.86 -21.96 -6.48
C ARG A 52 4.88 -20.60 -7.20
N ALA A 53 5.21 -20.58 -8.49
CA ALA A 53 5.28 -19.35 -9.28
C ALA A 53 3.91 -18.64 -9.35
N CYS A 54 2.84 -19.37 -9.70
CA CYS A 54 1.48 -18.84 -9.69
C CYS A 54 1.04 -18.38 -8.30
N GLY A 55 1.44 -19.09 -7.24
CA GLY A 55 1.19 -18.69 -5.86
C GLY A 55 1.82 -17.35 -5.51
N VAL A 56 3.10 -17.17 -5.85
CA VAL A 56 3.81 -15.91 -5.61
C VAL A 56 3.19 -14.77 -6.43
N GLN A 57 2.86 -15.01 -7.70
CA GLN A 57 2.21 -14.01 -8.55
C GLN A 57 0.87 -13.55 -7.96
N GLN A 58 -0.02 -14.49 -7.65
CA GLN A 58 -1.32 -14.17 -7.05
C GLN A 58 -1.19 -13.41 -5.72
N MET A 59 -0.25 -13.82 -4.87
CA MET A 59 0.03 -13.08 -3.63
C MET A 59 0.50 -11.66 -3.93
N SER A 60 1.47 -11.48 -4.84
CA SER A 60 2.00 -10.16 -5.19
C SER A 60 0.92 -9.21 -5.71
N GLU A 61 0.01 -9.71 -6.55
CA GLU A 61 -1.11 -8.92 -7.07
C GLU A 61 -2.10 -8.54 -5.96
N SER A 62 -2.38 -9.47 -5.05
CA SER A 62 -3.34 -9.24 -3.95
C SER A 62 -2.84 -8.27 -2.87
N HIS A 63 -1.52 -8.06 -2.76
CA HIS A 63 -0.92 -7.19 -1.74
C HIS A 63 -0.73 -5.74 -2.19
N ILE A 64 -1.06 -5.39 -3.45
CA ILE A 64 -0.93 -4.03 -3.97
C ILE A 64 -2.29 -3.32 -3.83
N THR A 65 -2.41 -2.41 -2.86
CA THR A 65 -3.63 -1.61 -2.66
C THR A 65 -3.70 -0.43 -3.63
N HIS A 66 -2.65 0.36 -3.72
CA HIS A 66 -2.59 1.58 -4.53
C HIS A 66 -1.24 1.78 -5.25
N GLY A 67 -0.33 0.80 -5.20
CA GLY A 67 0.98 0.85 -5.90
C GLY A 67 2.05 1.75 -5.25
N ASP A 68 1.63 2.73 -4.45
CA ASP A 68 2.51 3.80 -3.94
C ASP A 68 3.11 3.58 -2.54
N THR A 69 3.00 2.38 -1.97
CA THR A 69 3.58 2.11 -0.64
C THR A 69 5.07 2.42 -0.64
N GLY A 70 5.52 3.25 0.30
CA GLY A 70 6.92 3.68 0.41
C GLY A 70 7.33 4.83 -0.51
N THR A 71 6.44 5.33 -1.36
CA THR A 71 6.72 6.56 -2.14
C THR A 71 6.70 7.81 -1.26
N TYR A 72 7.27 8.89 -1.78
CA TYR A 72 7.24 10.20 -1.12
C TYR A 72 5.79 10.66 -0.84
N LEU A 73 4.91 10.59 -1.85
CA LEU A 73 3.55 11.14 -1.74
C LEU A 73 2.70 10.38 -0.71
N HIS A 74 2.82 9.05 -0.70
CA HIS A 74 2.18 8.21 0.31
C HIS A 74 2.70 8.53 1.72
N THR A 75 4.01 8.72 1.88
CA THR A 75 4.63 9.11 3.16
C THR A 75 4.17 10.49 3.62
N ALA A 76 4.08 11.46 2.71
CA ALA A 76 3.60 12.81 3.00
C ALA A 76 2.13 12.81 3.45
N TRP A 77 1.27 12.05 2.75
CA TRP A 77 -0.14 11.86 3.11
C TRP A 77 -0.31 11.23 4.50
N MET A 78 0.40 10.13 4.78
CA MET A 78 0.38 9.49 6.10
C MET A 78 0.82 10.45 7.20
N GLY A 79 1.88 11.23 6.94
CA GLY A 79 2.39 12.24 7.87
C GLY A 79 1.38 13.35 8.13
N ALA A 80 0.72 13.87 7.09
CA ALA A 80 -0.34 14.87 7.21
C ALA A 80 -1.54 14.32 8.00
N ARG A 81 -1.98 13.09 7.71
CA ARG A 81 -3.06 12.41 8.43
C ARG A 81 -2.76 12.27 9.91
N ARG A 82 -1.58 11.76 10.27
CA ARG A 82 -1.16 11.62 11.67
C ARG A 82 -1.12 12.96 12.40
N ARG A 83 -0.61 14.02 11.77
CA ARG A 83 -0.58 15.36 12.39
C ARG A 83 -1.97 15.86 12.80
N VAL A 84 -3.02 15.49 12.07
CA VAL A 84 -4.40 15.94 12.31
C VAL A 84 -5.26 14.95 13.09
N THR A 85 -4.82 13.69 13.29
CA THR A 85 -5.60 12.68 14.05
C THR A 85 -4.92 12.11 15.30
N ASP A 86 -3.60 12.18 15.42
CA ASP A 86 -2.83 11.56 16.50
C ASP A 86 -2.46 12.62 17.55
N ASP A 87 -3.19 12.63 18.67
CA ASP A 87 -3.00 13.56 19.79
C ASP A 87 -1.65 13.39 20.51
N LYS A 88 -0.99 12.25 20.30
CA LYS A 88 0.37 11.97 20.79
C LYS A 88 1.45 12.37 19.80
N HIS A 89 1.09 12.83 18.60
CA HIS A 89 2.06 13.28 17.62
C HIS A 89 2.83 14.52 18.16
N PRO A 90 4.17 14.60 18.04
CA PRO A 90 4.96 15.70 18.62
C PRO A 90 4.54 17.10 18.14
N LYS A 91 3.92 17.17 16.95
CA LYS A 91 3.40 18.41 16.37
C LYS A 91 1.88 18.59 16.54
N TRP A 92 1.18 17.73 17.28
CA TRP A 92 -0.29 17.76 17.41
C TRP A 92 -0.85 19.15 17.74
N MET A 93 -0.26 19.83 18.72
CA MET A 93 -0.68 21.18 19.15
C MET A 93 -0.62 22.23 18.03
N ASN A 94 0.20 22.01 17.01
CA ASN A 94 0.32 22.91 15.85
C ASN A 94 -0.62 22.51 14.69
N TYR A 95 -1.34 21.40 14.80
CA TYR A 95 -2.19 20.81 13.77
C TYR A 95 -3.54 20.42 14.36
N GLY A 96 -3.80 19.13 14.64
CA GLY A 96 -5.12 18.70 15.12
C GLY A 96 -5.55 19.36 16.44
N GLY A 97 -4.60 19.72 17.32
CA GLY A 97 -4.88 20.49 18.53
C GLY A 97 -5.40 21.91 18.26
N ARG A 98 -5.21 22.44 17.05
CA ARG A 98 -5.81 23.71 16.58
C ARG A 98 -7.15 23.52 15.85
N GLY A 99 -7.61 22.29 15.68
CA GLY A 99 -8.76 21.98 14.82
C GLY A 99 -8.43 21.93 13.33
N ILE A 100 -7.15 21.85 12.95
CA ILE A 100 -6.76 21.61 11.55
C ILE A 100 -7.13 20.18 11.20
N THR A 101 -7.90 20.01 10.13
CA THR A 101 -8.35 18.72 9.63
C THR A 101 -7.74 18.40 8.27
N MET A 102 -8.06 17.22 7.74
CA MET A 102 -7.84 16.85 6.36
C MET A 102 -9.19 16.51 5.74
N TYR A 103 -9.37 16.86 4.47
CA TYR A 103 -10.58 16.58 3.71
C TYR A 103 -10.99 15.11 3.82
N ASP A 104 -12.26 14.85 4.19
CA ASP A 104 -12.75 13.52 4.57
C ASP A 104 -12.52 12.44 3.52
N ARG A 105 -12.58 12.80 2.23
CA ARG A 105 -12.29 11.85 1.15
C ARG A 105 -10.83 11.42 1.18
N TRP A 106 -9.92 12.37 1.34
CA TRP A 106 -8.48 12.10 1.45
C TRP A 106 -8.13 11.37 2.74
N MET A 107 -8.88 11.58 3.82
CA MET A 107 -8.72 10.83 5.07
C MET A 107 -8.94 9.33 4.88
N LYS A 108 -9.91 8.95 4.04
CA LYS A 108 -10.37 7.58 3.85
C LYS A 108 -9.72 6.89 2.65
N ASP A 109 -9.29 7.67 1.66
CA ASP A 109 -8.83 7.17 0.36
C ASP A 109 -7.59 7.92 -0.11
N TYR A 110 -6.44 7.23 -0.07
CA TYR A 110 -5.18 7.76 -0.58
C TYR A 110 -5.21 7.99 -2.08
N THR A 111 -5.91 7.15 -2.86
CA THR A 111 -5.99 7.31 -4.32
C THR A 111 -6.68 8.63 -4.67
N ALA A 112 -7.75 9.00 -3.96
CA ALA A 112 -8.38 10.31 -4.14
C ALA A 112 -7.47 11.51 -3.80
N TYR A 113 -6.56 11.35 -2.83
CA TYR A 113 -5.54 12.36 -2.52
C TYR A 113 -4.48 12.44 -3.62
N ARG A 114 -3.94 11.30 -4.04
CA ARG A 114 -2.95 11.20 -5.11
C ARG A 114 -3.47 11.79 -6.41
N ASP A 115 -4.65 11.36 -6.85
CA ASP A 115 -5.24 11.79 -8.12
C ASP A 115 -5.44 13.31 -8.13
N TYR A 116 -5.82 13.91 -7.00
CA TYR A 116 -5.90 15.36 -6.89
C TYR A 116 -4.53 16.03 -7.05
N VAL A 117 -3.50 15.52 -6.38
CA VAL A 117 -2.13 16.05 -6.49
C VAL A 117 -1.64 15.95 -7.93
N ASP A 118 -1.78 14.80 -8.56
CA ASP A 118 -1.33 14.57 -9.93
C ASP A 118 -2.07 15.48 -10.93
N GLN A 119 -3.39 15.65 -10.78
CA GLN A 119 -4.21 16.45 -11.69
C GLN A 119 -4.07 17.96 -11.47
N THR A 120 -3.83 18.40 -10.23
CA THR A 120 -3.91 19.83 -9.86
C THR A 120 -2.54 20.45 -9.62
N LEU A 121 -1.65 19.75 -8.92
CA LEU A 121 -0.30 20.24 -8.62
C LEU A 121 0.74 19.72 -9.61
N GLY A 122 0.46 18.58 -10.24
CA GLY A 122 1.40 17.90 -11.13
C GLY A 122 2.55 17.23 -10.37
N PRO A 123 3.57 16.77 -11.12
CA PRO A 123 4.69 16.04 -10.55
C PRO A 123 5.44 16.91 -9.53
N ARG A 124 5.99 16.26 -8.51
CA ARG A 124 6.88 16.89 -7.55
C ARG A 124 8.04 17.59 -8.29
N PRO A 125 8.20 18.93 -8.18
CA PRO A 125 9.17 19.67 -9.00
C PRO A 125 10.64 19.29 -8.72
N SER A 126 10.99 19.03 -7.46
CA SER A 126 12.32 18.57 -7.07
C SER A 126 12.30 17.76 -5.76
N PRO A 127 13.38 17.04 -5.42
CA PRO A 127 13.54 16.38 -4.12
C PRO A 127 13.49 17.31 -2.89
N ASP A 128 13.58 18.62 -3.08
CA ASP A 128 13.49 19.61 -2.00
C ASP A 128 12.06 20.12 -1.77
N HIS A 129 11.16 19.87 -2.72
CA HIS A 129 9.76 20.26 -2.59
C HIS A 129 9.02 19.27 -1.72
N THR A 130 8.17 19.76 -0.84
CA THR A 130 7.29 18.93 -0.02
C THR A 130 5.87 19.46 -0.04
N ILE A 131 4.91 18.63 0.39
CA ILE A 131 3.52 19.08 0.53
C ILE A 131 3.41 20.04 1.72
N ASP A 132 3.06 21.29 1.42
CA ASP A 132 2.74 22.34 2.37
C ASP A 132 1.28 22.77 2.23
N ARG A 133 0.74 23.43 3.25
CA ARG A 133 -0.56 24.10 3.16
C ARG A 133 -0.36 25.51 2.62
N VAL A 134 -1.22 25.97 1.72
CA VAL A 134 -1.11 27.34 1.18
C VAL A 134 -1.41 28.36 2.27
N ASP A 135 -2.56 28.22 2.92
CA ASP A 135 -2.96 28.92 4.13
C ASP A 135 -2.73 28.01 5.34
N ASN A 136 -1.82 28.42 6.23
CA ASN A 136 -1.39 27.65 7.38
C ASN A 136 -2.46 27.56 8.50
N ASP A 137 -3.52 28.37 8.43
CA ASP A 137 -4.67 28.29 9.33
C ASP A 137 -5.79 27.35 8.84
N LYS A 138 -5.74 26.90 7.58
CA LYS A 138 -6.70 25.96 6.99
C LYS A 138 -6.23 24.49 7.00
N GLY A 139 -7.13 23.58 6.62
CA GLY A 139 -6.91 22.14 6.58
C GLY A 139 -6.04 21.65 5.41
N TYR A 140 -5.81 20.33 5.35
CA TYR A 140 -5.35 19.67 4.13
C TYR A 140 -6.56 19.39 3.24
N GLU A 141 -6.85 20.31 2.33
CA GLU A 141 -8.06 20.29 1.50
C GLU A 141 -7.77 20.76 0.07
N PRO A 142 -8.66 20.43 -0.91
CA PRO A 142 -8.55 20.96 -2.26
C PRO A 142 -8.38 22.48 -2.27
N GLY A 143 -7.36 22.96 -2.98
CA GLY A 143 -7.03 24.38 -3.09
C GLY A 143 -6.15 24.92 -1.95
N ASN A 144 -5.94 24.15 -0.87
CA ASN A 144 -5.09 24.57 0.23
C ASN A 144 -3.82 23.73 0.41
N ILE A 145 -3.39 22.97 -0.61
CA ILE A 145 -2.11 22.28 -0.61
C ILE A 145 -1.26 22.70 -1.81
N ARG A 146 0.06 22.69 -1.66
CA ARG A 146 1.02 23.01 -2.72
C ARG A 146 2.32 22.24 -2.56
N TRP A 147 3.10 22.17 -3.64
CA TRP A 147 4.53 21.91 -3.55
C TRP A 147 5.24 23.14 -3.00
N ALA A 148 6.06 22.97 -1.97
CA ALA A 148 6.84 24.05 -1.38
C ALA A 148 8.20 23.56 -0.87
N THR A 149 9.22 24.38 -1.08
CA THR A 149 10.55 24.27 -0.49
C THR A 149 10.53 24.59 1.01
N GLU A 150 11.64 24.31 1.70
CA GLU A 150 11.79 24.68 3.12
C GLU A 150 11.71 26.20 3.33
N ALA A 151 12.29 27.00 2.43
CA ALA A 151 12.24 28.46 2.51
C ALA A 151 10.80 29.00 2.40
N GLU A 152 10.00 28.45 1.49
CA GLU A 152 8.59 28.84 1.33
C GLU A 152 7.74 28.43 2.53
N GLN A 153 8.00 27.25 3.11
CA GLN A 153 7.35 26.80 4.35
C GLN A 153 7.72 27.67 5.54
N LEU A 154 8.99 28.08 5.64
CA LEU A 154 9.49 28.98 6.67
C LEU A 154 8.80 30.34 6.60
N ALA A 155 8.68 30.90 5.39
CA ALA A 155 7.96 32.14 5.15
C ALA A 155 6.46 32.03 5.46
N ASN A 156 5.86 30.84 5.31
CA ASN A 156 4.47 30.57 5.64
C ASN A 156 4.21 30.25 7.13
N ARG A 157 5.24 30.37 7.98
CA ARG A 157 5.05 30.24 9.42
C ARG A 157 4.31 31.45 9.96
N ARG A 158 3.49 31.22 10.98
CA ARG A 158 2.82 32.29 11.72
C ARG A 158 3.88 33.29 12.19
N THR A 159 3.64 34.56 11.91
CA THR A 159 4.30 35.63 12.65
C THR A 159 3.72 35.60 14.06
N TYR A 160 4.55 35.37 15.07
CA TYR A 160 4.15 35.78 16.42
C TYR A 160 4.12 37.29 16.38
N GLY A 161 2.92 37.86 16.31
CA GLY A 161 2.76 39.27 16.64
C GLY A 161 3.37 39.48 18.00
N SER A 162 4.43 40.28 18.07
CA SER A 162 4.86 40.92 19.31
C SER A 162 3.68 41.76 19.78
N GLY A 163 2.78 41.12 20.55
CA GLY A 163 1.81 41.83 21.36
C GLY A 163 2.62 42.75 22.28
N ARG A 164 2.28 44.05 22.19
CA ARG A 164 2.75 45.19 22.97
C ARG A 164 3.37 44.87 24.33
#